data_AF-A0A1Y6EH61-F1
#
_entry.id   AF-A0A1Y6EH61-F1
#
_cell.length_a   1.000
_cell.length_b   1.000
_cell.length_c   1.000
_cell.angle_alpha   90.00
_cell.angle_beta   90.00
_cell.angle_gamma   90.00
#
_symmetry.space_group_name_H-M   'P 1'
#
loop_
_entity.id
_entity.type
_entity.pdbx_description
1 polymer ?
#
loop_
_entity_poly.entity_id
_entity_poly.type
_entity_poly.pdbx_seq_one_letter_code
_entity_poly.pdbx_strand_id
1 'polypeptide(L)'
;MKIVAAMIAAVLLTLSGGGPAQASWDAPERSVTTAVSSGTLAITQSGFSSLATSYSSNALSATGPVTLTNTGTIPAPYALILSAQTATALSSSASVRAWPVSSASACTAASTASGATGATWATVAPLSGTLAPKATVVYCVRSSVTQAQRFALAGATMVATATATASQGKWASTSTVTAAQSVGNSVTPGDPTKVSETDSRISLSWTAPADTAAVTGYQIYRDGALVATVPASQLTFTDSGLDALRYYYYFVRAIHAANPVDVSPPSATVGHATAWWNNSSWYSVRNASTQLCVGGADGGTVDKSALLSSACGTQASQALKFVPSGDGSYVNVAPKSSTSLFWEDPSDDNMVLRGANDISGQKWQLLPIGSGTGTFTLRNKNMACLDIAGNVQAGGTQLRVASCDGSANQQFALRNVG
;
A
#
# COMPACT_ATOMS: atom_id res chain seq x y z
N MET A 1 -4.98 41.73 50.39
CA MET A 1 -5.10 41.81 51.86
C MET A 1 -4.84 43.27 52.24
N LYS A 2 -5.90 44.04 52.54
CA LYS A 2 -5.80 45.45 52.94
C LYS A 2 -5.96 45.53 54.45
N ILE A 3 -4.91 45.93 55.17
CA ILE A 3 -4.99 46.49 56.53
C ILE A 3 -3.81 47.44 56.67
N VAL A 4 -4.07 48.75 56.77
CA VAL A 4 -3.31 49.62 57.68
C VAL A 4 -4.30 50.65 58.22
N ALA A 5 -4.56 50.54 59.52
CA ALA A 5 -5.23 51.53 60.33
C ALA A 5 -4.17 52.53 60.83
N ALA A 6 -4.44 53.83 60.73
CA ALA A 6 -3.67 54.86 61.40
C ALA A 6 -4.58 55.48 62.48
N MET A 7 -4.30 55.16 63.74
CA MET A 7 -4.89 55.85 64.89
C MET A 7 -4.31 57.25 64.99
N ILE A 8 -5.17 58.25 65.15
CA ILE A 8 -4.83 59.62 65.54
C ILE A 8 -5.28 59.78 67.00
N ALA A 9 -4.33 60.02 67.90
CA ALA A 9 -4.56 60.54 69.25
C ALA A 9 -3.65 61.78 69.37
N ALA A 10 -4.23 62.97 69.26
CA ALA A 10 -4.81 63.78 70.34
C ALA A 10 -3.77 64.74 70.92
N VAL A 11 -4.18 66.00 71.10
CA VAL A 11 -4.07 66.79 72.35
C VAL A 11 -4.45 68.23 72.01
N LEU A 12 -5.53 68.70 72.65
CA LEU A 12 -5.96 70.08 72.67
C LEU A 12 -5.22 70.76 73.83
N LEU A 13 -4.45 71.82 73.56
CA LEU A 13 -3.87 72.68 74.59
C LEU A 13 -4.21 74.14 74.28
N THR A 14 -5.02 74.77 75.12
CA THR A 14 -5.23 76.22 75.15
C THR A 14 -4.37 76.83 76.25
N LEU A 15 -3.37 77.65 75.89
CA LEU A 15 -2.76 78.64 76.79
C LEU A 15 -2.20 79.82 75.99
N SER A 16 -2.49 81.00 76.53
CA SER A 16 -2.08 82.35 76.17
C SER A 16 -0.62 82.66 76.55
N GLY A 17 0.07 83.49 75.76
CA GLY A 17 1.26 84.24 76.21
C GLY A 17 2.52 84.01 75.36
N GLY A 18 3.18 85.10 74.96
CA GLY A 18 4.22 85.15 73.93
C GLY A 18 5.57 84.51 74.29
N GLY A 19 6.22 83.95 73.26
CA GLY A 19 7.53 83.31 73.26
C GLY A 19 7.83 82.75 71.87
N PRO A 20 9.09 82.51 71.50
CA PRO A 20 9.65 82.69 70.14
C PRO A 20 8.95 81.90 69.03
N ALA A 21 8.76 82.56 67.88
CA ALA A 21 8.21 81.97 66.67
C ALA A 21 9.09 80.80 66.18
N GLN A 22 8.55 79.58 66.24
CA GLN A 22 9.11 78.44 65.53
C GLN A 22 8.42 78.32 64.17
N ALA A 23 9.20 78.43 63.10
CA ALA A 23 8.73 78.13 61.76
C ALA A 23 8.86 76.61 61.52
N SER A 24 7.75 75.87 61.57
CA SER A 24 7.70 74.50 61.08
C SER A 24 7.41 74.52 59.57
N TRP A 25 8.36 74.06 58.76
CA TRP A 25 8.12 73.83 57.34
C TRP A 25 7.49 72.46 57.15
N ASP A 26 6.20 72.42 56.86
CA ASP A 26 5.52 71.20 56.42
C ASP A 26 5.68 71.13 54.89
N ALA A 27 6.71 70.41 54.44
CA ALA A 27 6.82 70.08 53.02
C ALA A 27 5.92 68.85 52.78
N PRO A 28 4.82 68.96 52.01
CA PRO A 28 4.00 67.79 51.73
C PRO A 28 4.88 66.76 51.00
N GLU A 29 5.02 65.56 51.59
CA GLU A 29 5.66 64.43 50.92
C GLU A 29 4.92 64.14 49.63
N ARG A 30 5.44 64.64 48.52
CA ARG A 30 4.90 64.37 47.19
C ARG A 30 5.43 63.00 46.77
N SER A 31 4.63 61.95 47.01
CA SER A 31 4.89 60.62 46.47
C SER A 31 5.06 60.71 44.96
N VAL A 32 6.29 60.61 44.47
CA VAL A 32 6.58 60.49 43.04
C VAL A 32 6.33 59.03 42.66
N THR A 33 5.15 58.73 42.12
CA THR A 33 4.87 57.44 41.51
C THR A 33 5.62 57.36 40.17
N THR A 34 6.86 56.88 40.17
CA THR A 34 7.54 56.49 38.94
C THR A 34 6.95 55.16 38.47
N ALA A 35 6.05 55.20 37.50
CA ALA A 35 5.60 54.00 36.80
C ALA A 35 6.65 53.63 35.74
N VAL A 36 7.27 52.46 35.87
CA VAL A 36 8.08 51.86 34.80
C VAL A 36 7.14 50.98 33.98
N SER A 37 6.87 51.38 32.73
CA SER A 37 6.16 50.53 31.78
C SER A 37 7.18 49.62 31.09
N SER A 38 7.22 48.34 31.47
CA SER A 38 8.03 47.34 30.77
C SER A 38 7.39 47.02 29.42
N GLY A 39 8.18 47.02 28.34
CA GLY A 39 7.71 46.60 27.03
C GLY A 39 7.25 45.14 27.00
N THR A 40 6.47 44.75 25.98
CA THR A 40 5.99 43.38 25.78
C THR A 40 6.51 42.82 24.47
N LEU A 41 6.95 41.55 24.48
CA LEU A 41 7.30 40.78 23.29
C LEU A 41 6.18 39.77 23.01
N ALA A 42 5.48 39.93 21.89
CA ALA A 42 4.40 39.02 21.52
C ALA A 42 4.30 38.86 20.00
N ILE A 43 4.22 37.62 19.54
CA ILE A 43 4.02 37.30 18.13
C ILE A 43 2.76 36.45 17.95
N THR A 44 1.97 36.77 16.94
CA THR A 44 0.81 35.98 16.52
C THR A 44 0.92 35.65 15.03
N GLN A 45 0.20 34.63 14.59
CA GLN A 45 0.15 34.27 13.17
C GLN A 45 -1.26 33.89 12.70
N SER A 46 -1.51 34.03 11.40
CA SER A 46 -2.76 33.63 10.74
C SER A 46 -2.54 33.19 9.28
N GLY A 47 -3.54 32.52 8.71
CA GLY A 47 -3.60 32.14 7.29
C GLY A 47 -3.08 30.73 6.95
N PHE A 48 -2.19 30.15 7.76
CA PHE A 48 -1.53 28.86 7.47
C PHE A 48 -2.51 27.68 7.33
N SER A 49 -3.65 27.71 8.03
CA SER A 49 -4.68 26.65 7.95
C SER A 49 -5.26 26.49 6.55
N SER A 50 -5.13 27.48 5.67
CA SER A 50 -5.53 27.38 4.26
C SER A 50 -4.68 26.42 3.42
N LEU A 51 -3.53 25.97 3.95
CA LEU A 51 -2.72 24.90 3.35
C LEU A 51 -3.29 23.50 3.58
N ALA A 52 -4.38 23.35 4.32
CA ALA A 52 -5.01 22.05 4.49
C ALA A 52 -5.50 21.54 3.12
N THR A 53 -5.11 20.32 2.73
CA THR A 53 -5.40 19.81 1.39
C THR A 53 -5.39 18.29 1.31
N SER A 54 -6.12 17.76 0.32
CA SER A 54 -5.99 16.38 -0.13
C SER A 54 -5.54 16.40 -1.59
N TYR A 55 -4.32 15.94 -1.84
CA TYR A 55 -3.72 15.95 -3.17
C TYR A 55 -4.46 14.97 -4.10
N SER A 56 -4.85 15.49 -5.27
CA SER A 56 -5.53 14.75 -6.35
C SER A 56 -4.97 15.15 -7.71
N SER A 57 -5.37 14.45 -8.78
CA SER A 57 -4.97 14.83 -10.15
C SER A 57 -5.33 16.27 -10.53
N ASN A 58 -6.41 16.81 -9.96
CA ASN A 58 -6.87 18.18 -10.21
C ASN A 58 -6.31 19.20 -9.19
N ALA A 59 -5.64 18.74 -8.14
CA ALA A 59 -5.12 19.58 -7.07
C ALA A 59 -3.78 19.04 -6.55
N LEU A 60 -2.71 19.27 -7.31
CA LEU A 60 -1.34 18.84 -6.97
C LEU A 60 -0.58 19.81 -6.06
N SER A 61 -1.17 20.96 -5.74
CA SER A 61 -0.55 21.96 -4.89
C SER A 61 -1.57 22.71 -4.04
N ALA A 62 -1.21 23.00 -2.81
CA ALA A 62 -1.90 23.96 -1.95
C ALA A 62 -1.01 25.19 -1.75
N THR A 63 -1.59 26.38 -1.82
CA THR A 63 -0.88 27.65 -1.60
C THR A 63 -1.66 28.47 -0.58
N GLY A 64 -0.99 28.93 0.47
CA GLY A 64 -1.61 29.66 1.57
C GLY A 64 -0.68 30.69 2.21
N PRO A 65 -1.20 31.84 2.67
CA PRO A 65 -0.39 32.86 3.32
C PRO A 65 -0.10 32.51 4.79
N VAL A 66 1.05 32.95 5.28
CA VAL A 66 1.42 32.99 6.69
C VAL A 66 1.69 34.44 7.04
N THR A 67 0.78 35.03 7.79
CA THR A 67 0.90 36.42 8.25
C THR A 67 1.42 36.40 9.67
N LEU A 68 2.59 36.99 9.93
CA LEU A 68 3.15 37.16 11.27
C LEU A 68 2.98 38.60 11.72
N THR A 69 2.46 38.80 12.93
CA THR A 69 2.22 40.13 13.50
C THR A 69 2.91 40.24 14.85
N ASN A 70 3.70 41.31 15.04
CA ASN A 70 4.20 41.67 16.36
C ASN A 70 3.12 42.43 17.14
N THR A 71 2.44 41.74 18.05
CA THR A 71 1.39 42.35 18.89
C THR A 71 1.95 43.01 20.14
N GLY A 72 3.26 42.89 20.39
CA GLY A 72 3.97 43.52 21.49
C GLY A 72 4.18 45.03 21.31
N THR A 73 4.99 45.60 22.21
CA THR A 73 5.37 47.03 22.21
C THR A 73 6.86 47.27 21.94
N ILE A 74 7.66 46.21 21.76
CA ILE A 74 9.09 46.30 21.40
C ILE A 74 9.38 45.56 20.09
N PRO A 75 10.50 45.85 19.39
CA PRO A 75 10.91 45.10 18.22
C PRO A 75 11.05 43.60 18.50
N ALA A 76 10.56 42.76 17.58
CA ALA A 76 10.52 41.31 17.71
C ALA A 76 11.38 40.64 16.63
N PRO A 77 12.65 40.30 16.92
CA PRO A 77 13.41 39.35 16.10
C PRO A 77 12.70 38.00 16.15
N TYR A 78 12.39 37.43 14.99
CA TYR A 78 11.64 36.19 14.89
C TYR A 78 12.33 35.16 14.00
N ALA A 79 12.06 33.89 14.29
CA ALA A 79 12.28 32.75 13.41
C ALA A 79 10.94 32.05 13.15
N LEU A 80 10.61 31.82 11.89
CA LEU A 80 9.48 31.03 11.43
C LEU A 80 10.00 29.70 10.88
N ILE A 81 9.67 28.63 11.58
CA ILE A 81 10.03 27.26 11.22
C ILE A 81 8.80 26.61 10.57
N LEU A 82 8.96 26.17 9.32
CA LEU A 82 8.00 25.33 8.61
C LEU A 82 8.46 23.88 8.75
N SER A 83 7.58 22.98 9.19
CA SER A 83 7.94 21.58 9.44
C SER A 83 6.74 20.65 9.36
N ALA A 84 6.95 19.35 9.57
CA ALA A 84 5.88 18.39 9.86
C ALA A 84 5.97 17.92 11.32
N GLN A 85 4.83 17.67 11.96
CA GLN A 85 4.79 17.18 13.36
C GLN A 85 5.54 15.84 13.53
N THR A 86 5.40 14.96 12.53
CA THR A 86 6.06 13.67 12.46
C THR A 86 6.65 13.46 11.07
N ALA A 87 7.76 12.73 11.00
CA ALA A 87 8.33 12.29 9.73
C ALA A 87 7.41 11.23 9.11
N THR A 88 6.96 11.48 7.88
CA THR A 88 6.15 10.56 7.08
C THR A 88 6.71 10.54 5.66
N ALA A 89 6.27 9.56 4.85
CA ALA A 89 6.64 9.50 3.44
C ALA A 89 6.19 10.79 2.70
N LEU A 90 5.03 11.35 3.07
CA LEU A 90 4.52 12.59 2.50
C LEU A 90 5.35 13.81 2.92
N SER A 91 5.70 13.96 4.20
CA SER A 91 6.49 15.11 4.66
C SER A 91 7.91 15.13 4.10
N SER A 92 8.47 13.95 3.82
CA SER A 92 9.79 13.79 3.20
C SER A 92 9.80 13.98 1.68
N SER A 93 8.62 13.96 1.03
CA SER A 93 8.52 13.99 -0.44
C SER A 93 7.84 15.26 -0.99
N ALA A 94 6.86 15.81 -0.27
CA ALA A 94 6.14 17.00 -0.71
C ALA A 94 7.09 18.21 -0.76
N SER A 95 7.14 18.87 -1.92
CA SER A 95 7.97 20.05 -2.10
C SER A 95 7.34 21.24 -1.40
N VAL A 96 8.16 21.98 -0.64
CA VAL A 96 7.76 23.20 0.06
C VAL A 96 8.54 24.37 -0.48
N ARG A 97 7.82 25.44 -0.81
CA ARG A 97 8.41 26.74 -1.14
C ARG A 97 7.77 27.81 -0.29
N ALA A 98 8.57 28.71 0.25
CA ALA A 98 8.09 29.87 0.96
C ALA A 98 8.81 31.13 0.46
N TRP A 99 8.07 32.22 0.28
CA TRP A 99 8.62 33.50 -0.21
C TRP A 99 7.82 34.68 0.33
N PRO A 100 8.44 35.85 0.54
CA PRO A 100 7.73 37.03 1.01
C PRO A 100 6.76 37.56 -0.05
N VAL A 101 5.61 38.07 0.39
CA VAL A 101 4.62 38.76 -0.45
C VAL A 101 4.15 40.04 0.23
N SER A 102 3.63 40.99 -0.56
CA SER A 102 3.19 42.30 -0.04
C SER A 102 1.93 42.22 0.82
N SER A 103 1.08 41.21 0.62
CA SER A 103 -0.16 41.01 1.38
C SER A 103 -0.60 39.55 1.35
N ALA A 104 -1.50 39.16 2.25
CA ALA A 104 -2.12 37.83 2.23
C ALA A 104 -2.88 37.56 0.92
N SER A 105 -3.51 38.58 0.33
CA SER A 105 -4.25 38.46 -0.94
C SER A 105 -3.34 38.23 -2.16
N ALA A 106 -2.05 38.60 -2.08
CA ALA A 106 -1.08 38.32 -3.12
C ALA A 106 -0.62 36.85 -3.14
N CYS A 107 -0.98 36.06 -2.11
CA CYS A 107 -0.70 34.64 -2.03
C CYS A 107 -1.86 33.81 -2.61
N THR A 108 -1.74 33.43 -3.88
CA THR A 108 -2.76 32.66 -4.61
C THR A 108 -2.13 31.45 -5.29
N ALA A 109 -2.96 30.51 -5.75
CA ALA A 109 -2.50 29.39 -6.56
C ALA A 109 -1.76 29.83 -7.85
N ALA A 110 -2.11 31.00 -8.41
CA ALA A 110 -1.47 31.56 -9.60
C ALA A 110 -0.14 32.29 -9.29
N SER A 111 0.15 32.62 -8.04
CA SER A 111 1.34 33.38 -7.67
C SER A 111 2.62 32.62 -8.06
N THR A 112 3.63 33.32 -8.58
CA THR A 112 4.91 32.70 -8.94
C THR A 112 5.67 32.31 -7.66
N ALA A 113 6.03 31.03 -7.54
CA ALA A 113 6.75 30.53 -6.37
C ALA A 113 8.25 30.82 -6.46
N SER A 114 8.66 32.01 -6.01
CA SER A 114 10.06 32.47 -6.05
C SER A 114 10.96 31.92 -4.93
N GLY A 115 10.41 31.14 -3.99
CA GLY A 115 11.16 30.50 -2.92
C GLY A 115 12.13 29.42 -3.41
N ALA A 116 13.07 29.06 -2.53
CA ALA A 116 14.08 28.03 -2.79
C ALA A 116 13.45 26.71 -3.27
N THR A 117 14.11 26.06 -4.23
CA THR A 117 13.66 24.80 -4.82
C THR A 117 14.23 23.61 -4.04
N GLY A 118 13.63 22.42 -4.18
CA GLY A 118 14.18 21.17 -3.62
C GLY A 118 13.98 20.96 -2.11
N ALA A 119 13.38 21.92 -1.40
CA ALA A 119 13.03 21.75 0.01
C ALA A 119 11.74 20.93 0.19
N THR A 120 11.65 20.24 1.32
CA THR A 120 10.47 19.48 1.78
C THR A 120 10.08 19.94 3.17
N TRP A 121 9.00 19.39 3.75
CA TRP A 121 8.64 19.68 5.14
C TRP A 121 9.70 19.22 6.15
N ALA A 122 10.64 18.36 5.75
CA ALA A 122 11.77 17.94 6.58
C ALA A 122 13.00 18.86 6.44
N THR A 123 13.15 19.56 5.31
CA THR A 123 14.41 20.25 4.95
C THR A 123 14.26 21.75 4.69
N VAL A 124 13.04 22.29 4.69
CA VAL A 124 12.81 23.72 4.47
C VAL A 124 13.50 24.57 5.55
N ALA A 125 14.30 25.53 5.09
CA ALA A 125 15.06 26.40 5.98
C ALA A 125 14.13 27.36 6.75
N PRO A 126 14.47 27.70 8.00
CA PRO A 126 13.74 28.73 8.74
C PRO A 126 13.79 30.09 8.03
N LEU A 127 12.69 30.82 8.11
CA LEU A 127 12.60 32.21 7.68
C LEU A 127 12.80 33.12 8.90
N SER A 128 13.52 34.22 8.76
CA SER A 128 13.79 35.11 9.89
C SER A 128 13.74 36.58 9.52
N GLY A 129 13.47 37.43 10.51
CA GLY A 129 13.47 38.87 10.35
C GLY A 129 13.27 39.58 11.68
N THR A 130 13.02 40.89 11.64
CA THR A 130 12.63 41.67 12.83
C THR A 130 11.41 42.50 12.49
N LEU A 131 10.38 42.40 13.33
CA LEU A 131 9.16 43.21 13.20
C LEU A 131 9.17 44.36 14.20
N ALA A 132 8.95 45.58 13.72
CA ALA A 132 8.64 46.70 14.60
C ALA A 132 7.32 46.45 15.37
N PRO A 133 7.06 47.16 16.47
CA PRO A 133 5.78 47.05 17.19
C PRO A 133 4.60 47.25 16.24
N LYS A 134 3.60 46.36 16.32
CA LYS A 134 2.39 46.35 15.45
C LYS A 134 2.64 46.13 13.97
N ALA A 135 3.88 45.88 13.54
CA ALA A 135 4.19 45.56 12.16
C ALA A 135 3.85 44.10 11.82
N THR A 136 3.66 43.87 10.53
CA THR A 136 3.28 42.59 9.96
C THR A 136 4.20 42.25 8.79
N VAL A 137 4.50 40.96 8.62
CA VAL A 137 5.13 40.39 7.43
C VAL A 137 4.26 39.24 6.92
N VAL A 138 4.22 39.05 5.61
CA VAL A 138 3.47 37.96 4.98
C VAL A 138 4.41 37.11 4.14
N TYR A 139 4.38 35.81 4.39
CA TYR A 139 4.99 34.79 3.54
C TYR A 139 3.91 34.03 2.79
N CYS A 140 4.10 33.79 1.51
CA CYS A 140 3.31 32.81 0.78
C CYS A 140 4.02 31.47 0.84
N VAL A 141 3.29 30.41 1.19
CA VAL A 141 3.81 29.05 1.28
C VAL A 141 3.06 28.20 0.28
N ARG A 142 3.79 27.39 -0.49
CA ARG A 142 3.25 26.39 -1.41
C ARG A 142 3.78 25.02 -1.03
N SER A 143 2.86 24.08 -0.88
CA SER A 143 3.13 22.65 -0.70
C SER A 143 2.61 21.90 -1.92
N SER A 144 3.46 21.14 -2.61
CA SER A 144 3.09 20.45 -3.84
C SER A 144 3.67 19.06 -3.95
N VAL A 145 2.94 18.16 -4.59
CA VAL A 145 3.39 16.83 -5.00
C VAL A 145 3.39 16.73 -6.52
N THR A 146 4.28 15.93 -7.09
CA THR A 146 4.15 15.54 -8.50
C THR A 146 3.05 14.51 -8.66
N GLN A 147 2.58 14.34 -9.90
CA GLN A 147 1.64 13.28 -10.21
C GLN A 147 2.21 11.90 -9.84
N ALA A 148 3.50 11.67 -10.06
CA ALA A 148 4.17 10.42 -9.69
C ALA A 148 4.19 10.18 -8.17
N GLN A 149 4.59 11.21 -7.41
CA GLN A 149 4.58 11.16 -5.95
C GLN A 149 3.19 10.86 -5.39
N ARG A 150 2.14 11.39 -6.02
CA ARG A 150 0.75 11.12 -5.63
C ARG A 150 0.37 9.63 -5.73
N PHE A 151 0.84 8.92 -6.75
CA PHE A 151 0.61 7.48 -6.86
C PHE A 151 1.40 6.69 -5.82
N ALA A 152 2.68 7.03 -5.65
CA ALA A 152 3.56 6.37 -4.69
C ALA A 152 3.14 6.59 -3.22
N LEU A 153 2.54 7.75 -2.93
CA LEU A 153 2.14 8.18 -1.59
C LEU A 153 0.65 8.01 -1.34
N ALA A 154 -0.07 7.22 -2.14
CA ALA A 154 -1.51 7.04 -2.01
C ALA A 154 -1.91 6.63 -0.58
N GLY A 155 -2.85 7.35 0.03
CA GLY A 155 -3.27 7.15 1.42
C GLY A 155 -2.34 7.76 2.48
N ALA A 156 -1.19 8.33 2.09
CA ALA A 156 -0.29 8.98 3.04
C ALA A 156 -0.91 10.28 3.60
N THR A 157 -0.59 10.56 4.86
CA THR A 157 -1.04 11.75 5.58
C THR A 157 0.13 12.43 6.29
N MET A 158 -0.03 13.71 6.59
CA MET A 158 0.89 14.48 7.44
C MET A 158 0.17 15.68 8.07
N VAL A 159 0.78 16.25 9.11
CA VAL A 159 0.36 17.52 9.70
C VAL A 159 1.50 18.52 9.53
N ALA A 160 1.33 19.45 8.59
CA ALA A 160 2.23 20.59 8.42
C ALA A 160 2.11 21.51 9.63
N THR A 161 3.23 22.12 10.04
CA THR A 161 3.31 23.02 11.18
C THR A 161 4.08 24.27 10.81
N ALA A 162 3.59 25.43 11.24
CA ALA A 162 4.29 26.69 11.22
C ALA A 162 4.47 27.18 12.66
N THR A 163 5.73 27.24 13.11
CA THR A 163 6.10 27.71 14.45
C THR A 163 6.87 29.02 14.32
N ALA A 164 6.25 30.11 14.76
CA ALA A 164 6.88 31.42 14.83
C ALA A 164 7.34 31.68 16.27
N THR A 165 8.64 31.88 16.46
CA THR A 165 9.23 32.22 17.76
C THR A 165 9.89 33.59 17.66
N ALA A 166 9.38 34.55 18.41
CA ALA A 166 10.03 35.83 18.65
C ALA A 166 10.88 35.74 19.91
N SER A 167 12.15 36.20 19.85
CA SER A 167 13.05 36.16 21.00
C SER A 167 13.90 37.42 21.10
N GLN A 168 14.04 37.94 22.33
CA GLN A 168 14.93 39.06 22.64
C GLN A 168 15.45 38.91 24.07
N GLY A 169 16.75 38.62 24.21
CA GLY A 169 17.34 38.28 25.51
C GLY A 169 16.65 37.05 26.11
N LYS A 170 16.08 37.19 27.32
CA LYS A 170 15.32 36.12 28.01
C LYS A 170 13.82 36.09 27.65
N TRP A 171 13.34 37.05 26.85
CA TRP A 171 11.94 37.12 26.47
C TRP A 171 11.71 36.26 25.24
N ALA A 172 10.68 35.42 25.28
CA ALA A 172 10.28 34.61 24.15
C ALA A 172 8.74 34.59 24.03
N SER A 173 8.25 34.64 22.80
CA SER A 173 6.85 34.43 22.46
C SER A 173 6.78 33.48 21.30
N THR A 174 5.98 32.42 21.42
CA THR A 174 5.84 31.39 20.39
C THR A 174 4.38 31.24 19.99
N SER A 175 4.14 31.18 18.68
CA SER A 175 2.86 30.82 18.11
C SER A 175 3.07 29.60 17.20
N THR A 176 2.19 28.60 17.32
CA THR A 176 2.22 27.39 16.47
C THR A 176 0.85 27.14 15.88
N VAL A 177 0.80 26.89 14.56
CA VAL A 177 -0.41 26.56 13.82
C VAL A 177 -0.14 25.37 12.90
N THR A 178 -1.19 24.65 12.55
CA THR A 178 -1.09 23.40 11.80
C THR A 178 -2.04 23.35 10.61
N ALA A 179 -1.70 22.56 9.60
CA ALA A 179 -2.54 22.26 8.45
C ALA A 179 -2.40 20.79 8.07
N ALA A 180 -3.52 20.05 8.02
CA ALA A 180 -3.52 18.65 7.64
C ALA A 180 -3.37 18.50 6.12
N GLN A 181 -2.46 17.63 5.69
CA GLN A 181 -2.29 17.29 4.27
C GLN A 181 -2.37 15.78 4.07
N SER A 182 -2.99 15.36 2.98
CA SER A 182 -3.11 13.95 2.63
C SER A 182 -3.02 13.73 1.13
N VAL A 183 -2.81 12.48 0.74
CA VAL A 183 -2.98 12.01 -0.63
C VAL A 183 -4.16 11.06 -0.64
N GLY A 184 -5.20 11.36 -1.43
CA GLY A 184 -6.38 10.49 -1.53
C GLY A 184 -6.01 9.06 -1.94
N ASN A 185 -6.68 8.06 -1.36
CA ASN A 185 -6.56 6.66 -1.79
C ASN A 185 -7.39 6.36 -3.06
N SER A 186 -7.92 7.40 -3.70
CA SER A 186 -8.81 7.36 -4.86
C SER A 186 -8.15 6.87 -6.15
N VAL A 187 -6.89 6.44 -6.11
CA VAL A 187 -6.11 5.90 -7.24
C VAL A 187 -6.10 4.37 -7.32
N THR A 188 -6.59 3.71 -6.27
CA THR A 188 -6.69 2.25 -6.23
C THR A 188 -7.96 1.80 -6.98
N PRO A 189 -7.88 0.80 -7.89
CA PRO A 189 -9.08 0.21 -8.49
C PRO A 189 -10.04 -0.31 -7.42
N GLY A 190 -11.32 -0.42 -7.76
CA GLY A 190 -12.27 -1.13 -6.90
C GLY A 190 -11.90 -2.61 -6.77
N ASP A 191 -12.37 -3.24 -5.71
CA ASP A 191 -12.04 -4.64 -5.43
C ASP A 191 -12.56 -5.54 -6.57
N PRO A 192 -11.74 -6.51 -7.04
CA PRO A 192 -12.16 -7.42 -8.07
C PRO A 192 -13.30 -8.31 -7.55
N THR A 193 -14.32 -8.50 -8.37
CA THR A 193 -15.46 -9.37 -8.13
C THR A 193 -15.45 -10.54 -9.11
N LYS A 194 -15.99 -11.69 -8.70
CA LYS A 194 -16.12 -12.85 -9.58
C LYS A 194 -17.33 -12.70 -10.49
N VAL A 195 -17.09 -12.73 -11.79
CA VAL A 195 -18.15 -12.77 -12.81
C VAL A 195 -18.60 -14.21 -13.08
N SER A 196 -17.65 -15.13 -13.16
CA SER A 196 -17.89 -16.57 -13.31
C SER A 196 -16.66 -17.36 -12.84
N GLU A 197 -16.86 -18.60 -12.42
CA GLU A 197 -15.78 -19.48 -11.99
C GLU A 197 -16.06 -20.95 -12.34
N THR A 198 -15.00 -21.69 -12.62
CA THR A 198 -14.97 -23.15 -12.79
C THR A 198 -13.68 -23.68 -12.15
N ASP A 199 -13.50 -24.99 -12.08
CA ASP A 199 -12.28 -25.60 -11.52
C ASP A 199 -11.00 -25.35 -12.34
N SER A 200 -11.10 -24.70 -13.50
CA SER A 200 -9.95 -24.36 -14.34
C SER A 200 -9.96 -22.91 -14.82
N ARG A 201 -10.89 -22.07 -14.36
CA ARG A 201 -11.06 -20.70 -14.87
C ARG A 201 -11.73 -19.79 -13.85
N ILE A 202 -11.30 -18.54 -13.80
CA ILE A 202 -12.03 -17.46 -13.13
C ILE A 202 -12.15 -16.24 -14.05
N SER A 203 -13.31 -15.60 -14.05
CA SER A 203 -13.51 -14.27 -14.63
C SER A 203 -13.68 -13.25 -13.53
N LEU A 204 -12.93 -12.17 -13.63
CA LEU A 204 -12.93 -11.05 -12.73
C LEU A 204 -13.46 -9.81 -13.44
N SER A 205 -14.14 -8.95 -12.67
CA SER A 205 -14.42 -7.56 -13.04
C SER A 205 -14.04 -6.64 -11.88
N TRP A 206 -13.68 -5.39 -12.18
CA TRP A 206 -13.42 -4.37 -11.16
C TRP A 206 -13.93 -3.01 -11.65
N THR A 207 -13.98 -2.02 -10.76
CA THR A 207 -14.28 -0.63 -11.15
C THR A 207 -13.01 0.19 -11.26
N ALA A 208 -13.03 1.20 -12.12
CA ALA A 208 -11.94 2.16 -12.21
C ALA A 208 -11.79 2.95 -10.88
N PRO A 209 -10.58 3.40 -10.52
CA PRO A 209 -10.39 4.32 -9.40
C PRO A 209 -11.22 5.60 -9.58
N ALA A 210 -11.58 6.27 -8.49
CA ALA A 210 -12.31 7.55 -8.59
C ALA A 210 -11.47 8.65 -9.25
N ASP A 211 -10.15 8.58 -9.13
CA ASP A 211 -9.20 9.46 -9.82
C ASP A 211 -8.54 8.72 -11.00
N THR A 212 -9.14 8.87 -12.19
CA THR A 212 -8.73 8.17 -13.41
C THR A 212 -7.83 8.96 -14.36
N ALA A 213 -7.60 10.25 -14.10
CA ALA A 213 -7.13 11.22 -15.12
C ALA A 213 -5.78 10.87 -15.78
N ALA A 214 -5.03 9.91 -15.23
CA ALA A 214 -3.79 9.46 -15.81
C ALA A 214 -3.57 7.93 -15.68
N VAL A 215 -4.64 7.17 -15.45
CA VAL A 215 -4.59 5.70 -15.50
C VAL A 215 -4.51 5.24 -16.95
N THR A 216 -3.48 4.46 -17.29
CA THR A 216 -3.25 3.94 -18.66
C THR A 216 -3.48 2.45 -18.80
N GLY A 217 -3.57 1.72 -17.69
CA GLY A 217 -3.85 0.30 -17.68
C GLY A 217 -4.03 -0.28 -16.29
N TYR A 218 -4.18 -1.58 -16.23
CA TYR A 218 -4.26 -2.33 -14.98
C TYR A 218 -3.32 -3.54 -15.03
N GLN A 219 -2.69 -3.80 -13.89
CA GLN A 219 -1.94 -5.03 -13.63
C GLN A 219 -2.81 -5.96 -12.80
N ILE A 220 -2.97 -7.19 -13.27
CA ILE A 220 -3.69 -8.24 -12.55
C ILE A 220 -2.66 -9.21 -11.98
N TYR A 221 -2.76 -9.46 -10.68
CA TYR A 221 -1.88 -10.36 -9.97
C TYR A 221 -2.65 -11.60 -9.53
N ARG A 222 -2.00 -12.77 -9.60
CA ARG A 222 -2.44 -14.04 -9.03
C ARG A 222 -1.35 -14.54 -8.10
N ASP A 223 -1.69 -14.83 -6.85
CA ASP A 223 -0.76 -15.32 -5.84
C ASP A 223 0.50 -14.42 -5.68
N GLY A 224 0.33 -13.12 -5.89
CA GLY A 224 1.42 -12.13 -5.84
C GLY A 224 2.24 -12.00 -7.13
N ALA A 225 2.04 -12.87 -8.13
CA ALA A 225 2.70 -12.81 -9.43
C ALA A 225 1.84 -12.05 -10.46
N LEU A 226 2.47 -11.19 -11.27
CA LEU A 226 1.80 -10.50 -12.38
C LEU A 226 1.39 -11.52 -13.44
N VAL A 227 0.09 -11.67 -13.70
CA VAL A 227 -0.44 -12.59 -14.73
C VAL A 227 -0.91 -11.88 -15.99
N ALA A 228 -1.29 -10.60 -15.89
CA ALA A 228 -1.69 -9.82 -17.05
C ALA A 228 -1.52 -8.32 -16.84
N THR A 229 -1.35 -7.62 -17.96
CA THR A 229 -1.51 -6.16 -18.05
C THR A 229 -2.54 -5.87 -19.12
N VAL A 230 -3.55 -5.07 -18.79
CA VAL A 230 -4.67 -4.73 -19.69
C VAL A 230 -4.79 -3.21 -19.85
N PRO A 231 -5.33 -2.71 -20.98
CA PRO A 231 -5.51 -1.27 -21.19
C PRO A 231 -6.54 -0.67 -20.22
N ALA A 232 -6.50 0.65 -20.01
CA ALA A 232 -7.40 1.35 -19.07
C ALA A 232 -8.90 1.20 -19.39
N SER A 233 -9.25 0.93 -20.64
CA SER A 233 -10.63 0.67 -21.08
C SER A 233 -11.15 -0.72 -20.70
N GLN A 234 -10.26 -1.64 -20.32
CA GLN A 234 -10.60 -3.00 -19.95
C GLN A 234 -10.68 -3.15 -18.43
N LEU A 235 -11.89 -3.46 -17.95
CA LEU A 235 -12.22 -3.64 -16.54
C LEU A 235 -12.59 -5.09 -16.18
N THR A 236 -12.19 -6.02 -17.04
CA THR A 236 -12.44 -7.45 -16.88
C THR A 236 -11.20 -8.26 -17.24
N PHE A 237 -11.04 -9.42 -16.62
CA PHE A 237 -9.96 -10.35 -16.90
C PHE A 237 -10.45 -11.78 -16.72
N THR A 238 -10.04 -12.69 -17.61
CA THR A 238 -10.28 -14.12 -17.45
C THR A 238 -8.95 -14.81 -17.28
N ASP A 239 -8.75 -15.47 -16.14
CA ASP A 239 -7.66 -16.40 -15.94
C ASP A 239 -8.14 -17.83 -16.24
N SER A 240 -7.38 -18.58 -17.02
CA SER A 240 -7.72 -19.93 -17.48
C SER A 240 -6.54 -20.88 -17.26
N GLY A 241 -6.84 -22.18 -17.20
CA GLY A 241 -5.84 -23.19 -16.91
C GLY A 241 -5.45 -23.22 -15.43
N LEU A 242 -6.39 -22.94 -14.53
CA LEU A 242 -6.14 -23.13 -13.10
C LEU A 242 -6.00 -24.63 -12.80
N ASP A 243 -5.07 -24.95 -11.91
CA ASP A 243 -4.92 -26.28 -11.35
C ASP A 243 -5.99 -26.56 -10.30
N ALA A 244 -6.46 -27.81 -10.22
CA ALA A 244 -7.45 -28.32 -9.29
C ALA A 244 -6.90 -28.39 -7.85
N LEU A 245 -7.80 -28.42 -6.83
CA LEU A 245 -7.47 -28.42 -5.40
C LEU A 245 -6.45 -27.34 -5.02
N ARG A 246 -6.61 -26.14 -5.58
CA ARG A 246 -5.76 -25.00 -5.29
C ARG A 246 -6.58 -23.79 -4.91
N TYR A 247 -6.11 -23.07 -3.91
CA TYR A 247 -6.61 -21.74 -3.58
C TYR A 247 -5.76 -20.69 -4.27
N TYR A 248 -6.41 -19.83 -5.03
CA TYR A 248 -5.81 -18.68 -5.69
C TYR A 248 -6.36 -17.40 -5.09
N TYR A 249 -5.55 -16.34 -5.03
CA TYR A 249 -6.05 -15.00 -4.76
C TYR A 249 -5.61 -14.00 -5.82
N TYR A 250 -6.49 -13.04 -6.11
CA TYR A 250 -6.28 -12.03 -7.14
C TYR A 250 -6.45 -10.63 -6.60
N PHE A 251 -5.63 -9.71 -7.07
CA PHE A 251 -5.80 -8.27 -6.83
C PHE A 251 -5.38 -7.49 -8.08
N VAL A 252 -5.84 -6.24 -8.15
CA VAL A 252 -5.61 -5.36 -9.30
C VAL A 252 -4.89 -4.09 -8.84
N ARG A 253 -3.98 -3.59 -9.68
CA ARG A 253 -3.29 -2.30 -9.51
C ARG A 253 -3.50 -1.44 -10.74
N ALA A 254 -3.73 -0.15 -10.56
CA ALA A 254 -3.78 0.80 -11.67
C ALA A 254 -2.35 1.18 -12.10
N ILE A 255 -2.14 1.29 -13.41
CA ILE A 255 -0.90 1.78 -14.03
C ILE A 255 -1.09 3.25 -14.36
N HIS A 256 -0.09 4.05 -14.03
CA HIS A 256 -0.02 5.46 -14.35
C HIS A 256 1.13 5.75 -15.31
N ALA A 257 0.86 6.51 -16.38
CA ALA A 257 1.89 6.98 -17.30
C ALA A 257 2.76 8.08 -16.67
N ALA A 258 3.71 7.67 -15.85
CA ALA A 258 4.86 8.47 -15.40
C ALA A 258 6.17 7.88 -15.98
N ASN A 259 7.27 8.60 -15.80
CA ASN A 259 8.61 8.10 -16.10
C ASN A 259 9.49 8.20 -14.83
N PRO A 260 9.81 7.07 -14.16
CA PRO A 260 9.36 5.70 -14.47
C PRO A 260 7.85 5.50 -14.24
N VAL A 261 7.30 4.42 -14.77
CA VAL A 261 5.87 4.06 -14.63
C VAL A 261 5.53 3.84 -13.16
N ASP A 262 4.45 4.46 -12.69
CA ASP A 262 3.94 4.29 -11.34
C ASP A 262 2.77 3.32 -11.30
N VAL A 263 2.64 2.61 -10.18
CA VAL A 263 1.59 1.64 -9.93
C VAL A 263 0.95 1.90 -8.58
N SER A 264 -0.38 1.97 -8.53
CA SER A 264 -1.14 2.21 -7.29
C SER A 264 -0.83 1.14 -6.23
N PRO A 265 -1.18 1.35 -4.94
CA PRO A 265 -1.36 0.24 -4.01
C PRO A 265 -2.30 -0.84 -4.58
N PRO A 266 -2.23 -2.10 -4.07
CA PRO A 266 -3.15 -3.16 -4.46
C PRO A 266 -4.58 -2.88 -3.96
N SER A 267 -5.58 -3.30 -4.74
CA SER A 267 -6.96 -3.50 -4.25
C SER A 267 -6.99 -4.56 -3.15
N ALA A 268 -8.15 -4.76 -2.50
CA ALA A 268 -8.36 -5.97 -1.72
C ALA A 268 -8.34 -7.21 -2.62
N THR A 269 -8.11 -8.37 -2.01
CA THR A 269 -8.00 -9.65 -2.73
C THR A 269 -9.35 -10.34 -2.88
N VAL A 270 -9.57 -10.99 -4.02
CA VAL A 270 -10.65 -11.98 -4.20
C VAL A 270 -10.06 -13.38 -4.32
N GLY A 271 -10.61 -14.33 -3.57
CA GLY A 271 -10.13 -15.71 -3.51
C GLY A 271 -10.96 -16.67 -4.36
N HIS A 272 -10.33 -17.68 -4.96
CA HIS A 272 -10.98 -18.74 -5.72
C HIS A 272 -10.35 -20.09 -5.39
N ALA A 273 -11.18 -21.05 -4.99
CA ALA A 273 -10.77 -22.42 -4.72
C ALA A 273 -11.27 -23.32 -5.85
N THR A 274 -10.37 -24.06 -6.48
CA THR A 274 -10.72 -25.08 -7.46
C THR A 274 -11.03 -26.40 -6.75
N ALA A 275 -12.07 -27.11 -7.18
CA ALA A 275 -12.44 -28.38 -6.60
C ALA A 275 -11.41 -29.49 -6.91
N TRP A 276 -11.55 -30.62 -6.22
CA TRP A 276 -10.76 -31.81 -6.54
C TRP A 276 -11.25 -32.50 -7.81
N TRP A 277 -10.54 -33.53 -8.25
CA TRP A 277 -10.97 -34.30 -9.42
C TRP A 277 -12.34 -34.98 -9.19
N ASN A 278 -13.06 -35.22 -10.28
CA ASN A 278 -14.29 -36.00 -10.30
C ASN A 278 -14.22 -37.06 -11.43
N ASN A 279 -15.12 -38.04 -11.38
CA ASN A 279 -15.13 -39.16 -12.33
C ASN A 279 -15.84 -38.86 -13.67
N SER A 280 -16.22 -37.61 -13.91
CA SER A 280 -17.01 -37.18 -15.08
C SER A 280 -16.20 -36.29 -16.03
N SER A 281 -15.26 -35.52 -15.50
CA SER A 281 -14.38 -34.61 -16.23
C SER A 281 -13.08 -35.28 -16.71
N TRP A 282 -12.44 -34.64 -17.68
CA TRP A 282 -11.12 -34.96 -18.18
C TRP A 282 -10.08 -34.01 -17.59
N TYR A 283 -8.90 -34.54 -17.29
CA TYR A 283 -7.80 -33.81 -16.68
C TYR A 283 -6.51 -34.01 -17.45
N SER A 284 -5.72 -32.95 -17.57
CA SER A 284 -4.29 -33.12 -17.84
C SER A 284 -3.56 -33.36 -16.51
N VAL A 285 -2.66 -34.35 -16.48
CA VAL A 285 -1.74 -34.59 -15.37
C VAL A 285 -0.39 -34.00 -15.77
N ARG A 286 0.09 -33.03 -15.00
CA ARG A 286 1.30 -32.26 -15.30
C ARG A 286 2.28 -32.37 -14.16
N ASN A 287 3.57 -32.62 -14.43
CA ASN A 287 4.57 -32.55 -13.36
C ASN A 287 4.74 -31.09 -12.89
N ALA A 288 4.74 -30.88 -11.57
CA ALA A 288 4.72 -29.55 -10.97
C ALA A 288 6.02 -28.76 -11.18
N SER A 289 7.15 -29.43 -11.43
CA SER A 289 8.44 -28.77 -11.65
C SER A 289 8.73 -28.53 -13.14
N THR A 290 8.57 -29.55 -13.98
CA THR A 290 8.91 -29.46 -15.41
C THR A 290 7.80 -28.84 -16.25
N GLN A 291 6.57 -28.78 -15.71
CA GLN A 291 5.36 -28.34 -16.43
C GLN A 291 5.03 -29.19 -17.67
N LEU A 292 5.60 -30.39 -17.79
CA LEU A 292 5.30 -31.35 -18.84
C LEU A 292 4.09 -32.21 -18.45
N CYS A 293 3.25 -32.53 -19.43
CA CYS A 293 2.07 -33.36 -19.29
C CYS A 293 2.37 -34.83 -19.57
N VAL A 294 1.64 -35.70 -18.88
CA VAL A 294 1.65 -37.14 -19.12
C VAL A 294 0.70 -37.46 -20.27
N GLY A 295 1.17 -38.27 -21.24
CA GLY A 295 0.32 -38.81 -22.30
C GLY A 295 0.86 -40.09 -22.89
N GLY A 296 -0.01 -40.86 -23.55
CA GLY A 296 0.41 -42.07 -24.26
C GLY A 296 1.17 -41.78 -25.56
N ALA A 297 2.25 -42.54 -25.81
CA ALA A 297 2.86 -42.66 -27.12
C ALA A 297 1.85 -43.19 -28.15
N ASP A 298 2.18 -43.09 -29.45
CA ASP A 298 1.35 -43.58 -30.56
C ASP A 298 -0.09 -43.02 -30.54
N GLY A 299 -0.27 -41.80 -30.03
CA GLY A 299 -1.58 -41.18 -29.85
C GLY A 299 -2.43 -41.78 -28.74
N GLY A 300 -1.88 -42.66 -27.90
CA GLY A 300 -2.55 -43.27 -26.77
C GLY A 300 -3.66 -44.25 -27.17
N THR A 301 -3.50 -44.93 -28.31
CA THR A 301 -4.51 -45.87 -28.86
C THR A 301 -4.01 -47.31 -28.95
N VAL A 302 -2.72 -47.56 -28.75
CA VAL A 302 -2.09 -48.87 -28.94
C VAL A 302 -1.75 -49.51 -27.57
N ASP A 303 -2.04 -50.80 -27.41
CA ASP A 303 -1.65 -51.58 -26.24
C ASP A 303 -0.11 -51.64 -26.16
N LYS A 304 0.43 -51.46 -24.95
CA LYS A 304 1.85 -51.36 -24.61
C LYS A 304 2.56 -50.07 -25.04
N SER A 305 1.85 -49.08 -25.57
CA SER A 305 2.45 -47.76 -25.80
C SER A 305 3.00 -47.17 -24.50
N ALA A 306 4.20 -46.62 -24.55
CA ALA A 306 4.83 -45.95 -23.43
C ALA A 306 3.99 -44.76 -22.94
N LEU A 307 3.97 -44.51 -21.64
CA LEU A 307 3.53 -43.22 -21.11
C LEU A 307 4.71 -42.26 -21.12
N LEU A 308 4.53 -41.11 -21.77
CA LEU A 308 5.56 -40.12 -22.02
C LEU A 308 5.29 -38.82 -21.27
N SER A 309 6.36 -38.20 -20.79
CA SER A 309 6.35 -36.81 -20.30
C SER A 309 6.63 -35.92 -21.50
N SER A 310 5.72 -35.02 -21.83
CA SER A 310 5.78 -34.22 -23.06
C SER A 310 5.15 -32.84 -22.88
N ALA A 311 5.40 -31.93 -23.83
CA ALA A 311 4.78 -30.60 -23.77
C ALA A 311 3.25 -30.74 -23.70
N CYS A 312 2.63 -29.99 -22.79
CA CYS A 312 1.17 -29.98 -22.66
C CYS A 312 0.52 -29.44 -23.94
N GLY A 313 -0.44 -30.19 -24.48
CA GLY A 313 -1.24 -29.81 -25.63
C GLY A 313 -2.71 -30.17 -25.44
N THR A 314 -3.47 -30.19 -26.54
CA THR A 314 -4.90 -30.49 -26.57
C THR A 314 -5.20 -31.92 -27.04
N GLN A 315 -4.16 -32.77 -27.09
CA GLN A 315 -4.24 -34.12 -27.64
C GLN A 315 -5.07 -35.01 -26.71
N ALA A 316 -5.91 -35.88 -27.29
CA ALA A 316 -6.75 -36.80 -26.54
C ALA A 316 -5.94 -37.82 -25.70
N SER A 317 -4.69 -38.08 -26.08
CA SER A 317 -3.75 -38.92 -25.33
C SER A 317 -3.26 -38.30 -24.01
N GLN A 318 -3.40 -36.98 -23.83
CA GLN A 318 -3.03 -36.23 -22.62
C GLN A 318 -4.25 -35.80 -21.78
N ALA A 319 -5.46 -36.03 -22.28
CA ALA A 319 -6.70 -35.82 -21.53
C ALA A 319 -7.07 -37.13 -20.84
N LEU A 320 -7.03 -37.15 -19.51
CA LEU A 320 -7.09 -38.36 -18.70
C LEU A 320 -8.35 -38.36 -17.83
N LYS A 321 -8.97 -39.52 -17.69
CA LYS A 321 -10.11 -39.73 -16.81
C LYS A 321 -9.75 -40.72 -15.72
N PHE A 322 -10.10 -40.35 -14.49
CA PHE A 322 -9.94 -41.20 -13.31
C PHE A 322 -11.22 -42.02 -13.15
N VAL A 323 -11.13 -43.31 -13.45
CA VAL A 323 -12.25 -44.26 -13.38
C VAL A 323 -12.17 -45.00 -12.05
N PRO A 324 -13.11 -44.79 -11.11
CA PRO A 324 -13.09 -45.50 -9.84
C PRO A 324 -13.11 -47.02 -10.03
N SER A 325 -12.26 -47.74 -9.28
CA SER A 325 -12.35 -49.19 -9.17
C SER A 325 -13.62 -49.61 -8.41
N GLY A 326 -14.03 -50.87 -8.56
CA GLY A 326 -15.23 -51.39 -7.90
C GLY A 326 -15.22 -51.30 -6.35
N ASP A 327 -14.04 -51.18 -5.74
CA ASP A 327 -13.86 -50.98 -4.30
C ASP A 327 -13.84 -49.49 -3.86
N GLY A 328 -13.92 -48.55 -4.81
CA GLY A 328 -13.90 -47.10 -4.58
C GLY A 328 -12.61 -46.53 -4.00
N SER A 329 -11.58 -47.36 -3.77
CA SER A 329 -10.34 -46.97 -3.07
C SER A 329 -9.21 -46.58 -4.01
N TYR A 330 -9.34 -46.95 -5.28
CA TYR A 330 -8.38 -46.70 -6.34
C TYR A 330 -9.09 -46.16 -7.58
N VAL A 331 -8.29 -45.69 -8.53
CA VAL A 331 -8.73 -45.32 -9.87
C VAL A 331 -7.86 -46.01 -10.90
N ASN A 332 -8.48 -46.40 -12.01
CA ASN A 332 -7.76 -46.68 -13.24
C ASN A 332 -7.72 -45.38 -14.05
N VAL A 333 -6.58 -45.08 -14.67
CA VAL A 333 -6.38 -43.84 -15.42
C VAL A 333 -6.43 -44.13 -16.92
N ALA A 334 -7.43 -43.62 -17.62
CA ALA A 334 -7.63 -43.85 -19.04
C ALA A 334 -7.46 -42.56 -19.86
N PRO A 335 -6.78 -42.58 -21.01
CA PRO A 335 -6.74 -41.44 -21.92
C PRO A 335 -8.04 -41.31 -22.73
N LYS A 336 -8.37 -40.09 -23.14
CA LYS A 336 -9.56 -39.80 -23.97
C LYS A 336 -9.45 -40.42 -25.36
N SER A 337 -8.23 -40.65 -25.83
CA SER A 337 -7.95 -41.36 -27.09
C SER A 337 -8.39 -42.83 -27.07
N SER A 338 -8.45 -43.46 -25.88
CA SER A 338 -8.91 -44.83 -25.72
C SER A 338 -9.35 -45.12 -24.29
N THR A 339 -10.66 -45.29 -24.08
CA THR A 339 -11.22 -45.58 -22.76
C THR A 339 -11.13 -47.05 -22.35
N SER A 340 -10.57 -47.91 -23.22
CA SER A 340 -10.32 -49.33 -22.92
C SER A 340 -8.88 -49.60 -22.49
N LEU A 341 -7.98 -48.62 -22.62
CA LEU A 341 -6.60 -48.70 -22.17
C LEU A 341 -6.40 -47.90 -20.88
N PHE A 342 -5.58 -48.42 -19.99
CA PHE A 342 -5.30 -47.85 -18.68
C PHE A 342 -3.80 -47.78 -18.42
N TRP A 343 -3.39 -46.85 -17.56
CA TRP A 343 -2.02 -46.76 -17.06
C TRP A 343 -1.66 -48.01 -16.27
N GLU A 344 -0.59 -48.69 -16.67
CA GLU A 344 -0.10 -49.92 -16.05
C GLU A 344 1.41 -49.85 -15.80
N ASP A 345 1.82 -50.29 -14.62
CA ASP A 345 3.17 -50.76 -14.31
C ASP A 345 3.23 -52.29 -14.52
N PRO A 346 3.94 -52.79 -15.56
CA PRO A 346 4.02 -54.22 -15.87
C PRO A 346 5.13 -54.94 -15.08
N SER A 347 5.61 -54.37 -13.97
CA SER A 347 6.69 -54.89 -13.11
C SER A 347 8.10 -54.84 -13.70
N ASP A 348 8.33 -53.99 -14.71
CA ASP A 348 9.65 -53.62 -15.24
C ASP A 348 10.00 -52.15 -14.98
N ASP A 349 9.26 -51.54 -14.05
CA ASP A 349 9.22 -50.11 -13.69
C ASP A 349 8.77 -49.16 -14.81
N ASN A 350 8.64 -49.57 -16.07
CA ASN A 350 8.30 -48.68 -17.17
C ASN A 350 6.79 -48.54 -17.34
N MET A 351 6.31 -47.29 -17.34
CA MET A 351 4.89 -47.02 -17.47
C MET A 351 4.40 -47.19 -18.92
N VAL A 352 3.31 -47.93 -19.08
CA VAL A 352 2.68 -48.22 -20.38
C VAL A 352 1.16 -48.11 -20.32
N LEU A 353 0.50 -48.08 -21.48
CA LEU A 353 -0.95 -48.23 -21.62
C LEU A 353 -1.32 -49.69 -21.87
N ARG A 354 -2.29 -50.25 -21.14
CA ARG A 354 -2.71 -51.65 -21.29
C ARG A 354 -4.22 -51.84 -21.18
N GLY A 355 -4.74 -52.86 -21.83
CA GLY A 355 -6.14 -53.28 -21.66
C GLY A 355 -6.49 -53.61 -20.21
N ALA A 356 -7.75 -53.42 -19.82
CA ALA A 356 -8.21 -53.69 -18.45
C ALA A 356 -7.92 -55.15 -18.02
N ASN A 357 -7.20 -55.33 -16.92
CA ASN A 357 -6.87 -56.65 -16.37
C ASN A 357 -6.98 -56.72 -14.82
N ASP A 358 -7.46 -55.63 -14.19
CA ASP A 358 -7.70 -55.47 -12.74
C ASP A 358 -6.51 -55.79 -11.82
N ILE A 359 -5.27 -55.71 -12.33
CA ILE A 359 -4.07 -55.94 -11.53
C ILE A 359 -3.71 -54.74 -10.66
N SER A 360 -2.89 -54.95 -9.64
CA SER A 360 -2.41 -53.87 -8.74
C SER A 360 -1.68 -52.74 -9.49
N GLY A 361 -0.96 -53.07 -10.56
CA GLY A 361 -0.26 -52.09 -11.42
C GLY A 361 -1.17 -51.13 -12.19
N GLN A 362 -2.48 -51.42 -12.32
CA GLN A 362 -3.48 -50.51 -12.93
C GLN A 362 -4.25 -49.66 -11.90
N LYS A 363 -4.05 -49.90 -10.60
CA LYS A 363 -4.82 -49.27 -9.51
C LYS A 363 -4.02 -48.15 -8.88
N TRP A 364 -4.50 -46.92 -9.02
CA TRP A 364 -3.81 -45.70 -8.59
C TRP A 364 -4.58 -44.96 -7.49
N GLN A 365 -3.85 -44.25 -6.62
CA GLN A 365 -4.37 -43.29 -5.67
C GLN A 365 -3.76 -41.92 -5.94
N LEU A 366 -4.60 -40.88 -5.91
CA LEU A 366 -4.18 -39.49 -5.96
C LEU A 366 -4.09 -38.99 -4.51
N LEU A 367 -2.88 -38.75 -4.03
CA LEU A 367 -2.59 -38.37 -2.66
C LEU A 367 -2.15 -36.90 -2.63
N PRO A 368 -3.01 -35.96 -2.16
CA PRO A 368 -2.61 -34.56 -2.03
C PRO A 368 -1.38 -34.41 -1.13
N ILE A 369 -0.40 -33.62 -1.56
CA ILE A 369 0.82 -33.35 -0.77
C ILE A 369 0.52 -32.33 0.35
N GLY A 370 -0.46 -31.46 0.13
CA GLY A 370 -1.01 -30.56 1.13
C GLY A 370 -2.33 -29.97 0.65
N SER A 371 -3.26 -29.71 1.57
CA SER A 371 -4.56 -29.12 1.25
C SER A 371 -4.37 -27.75 0.58
N GLY A 372 -5.00 -27.53 -0.57
CA GLY A 372 -4.99 -26.24 -1.27
C GLY A 372 -3.70 -25.92 -2.03
N THR A 373 -2.72 -26.83 -2.08
CA THR A 373 -1.46 -26.64 -2.82
C THR A 373 -1.61 -26.83 -4.33
N GLY A 374 -2.67 -27.51 -4.76
CA GLY A 374 -2.85 -27.97 -6.15
C GLY A 374 -1.92 -29.10 -6.58
N THR A 375 -1.15 -29.68 -5.65
CA THR A 375 -0.16 -30.73 -5.95
C THR A 375 -0.46 -32.05 -5.24
N PHE A 376 -0.13 -33.14 -5.91
CA PHE A 376 -0.37 -34.50 -5.43
C PHE A 376 0.65 -35.48 -5.98
N THR A 377 0.68 -36.65 -5.36
CA THR A 377 1.45 -37.80 -5.80
C THR A 377 0.50 -38.90 -6.27
N LEU A 378 0.88 -39.59 -7.35
CA LEU A 378 0.19 -40.77 -7.85
C LEU A 378 0.91 -42.00 -7.35
N ARG A 379 0.24 -42.80 -6.51
CA ARG A 379 0.78 -44.05 -5.95
C ARG A 379 -0.03 -45.23 -6.43
N ASN A 380 0.61 -46.24 -7.00
CA ASN A 380 -0.07 -47.47 -7.38
C ASN A 380 -0.31 -48.39 -6.17
N LYS A 381 -1.11 -49.45 -6.35
CA LYS A 381 -1.41 -50.43 -5.28
C LYS A 381 -0.18 -51.25 -4.84
N ASN A 382 0.89 -51.27 -5.64
CA ASN A 382 2.19 -51.84 -5.27
C ASN A 382 3.04 -50.87 -4.41
N MET A 383 2.47 -49.75 -3.96
CA MET A 383 3.13 -48.73 -3.13
C MET A 383 4.26 -47.96 -3.84
N ALA A 384 4.35 -48.04 -5.17
CA ALA A 384 5.29 -47.28 -5.97
C ALA A 384 4.63 -46.00 -6.50
N CYS A 385 5.41 -44.94 -6.67
CA CYS A 385 4.96 -43.64 -7.12
C CYS A 385 5.31 -43.39 -8.57
N LEU A 386 4.42 -42.71 -9.30
CA LEU A 386 4.71 -42.24 -10.66
C LEU A 386 5.90 -41.26 -10.62
N ASP A 387 6.87 -41.46 -11.50
CA ASP A 387 8.13 -40.72 -11.50
C ASP A 387 8.51 -40.31 -12.94
N ILE A 388 8.80 -39.02 -13.12
CA ILE A 388 9.43 -38.53 -14.36
C ILE A 388 10.96 -38.72 -14.26
N ALA A 389 11.43 -39.86 -14.74
CA ALA A 389 12.86 -40.21 -14.70
C ALA A 389 13.75 -39.09 -15.27
N GLY A 390 14.88 -38.81 -14.63
CA GLY A 390 15.93 -37.94 -15.17
C GLY A 390 15.68 -36.43 -15.13
N ASN A 391 14.55 -35.96 -14.57
CA ASN A 391 14.25 -34.53 -14.40
C ASN A 391 14.30 -33.73 -15.72
N VAL A 392 13.99 -34.41 -16.83
CA VAL A 392 14.23 -33.89 -18.18
C VAL A 392 13.23 -32.79 -18.50
N GLN A 393 13.74 -31.59 -18.81
CA GLN A 393 12.92 -30.44 -19.25
C GLN A 393 12.51 -30.53 -20.73
N ALA A 394 13.18 -31.39 -21.50
CA ALA A 394 12.78 -31.78 -22.84
C ALA A 394 11.83 -32.99 -22.79
N GLY A 395 10.69 -32.91 -23.47
CA GLY A 395 9.72 -33.99 -23.54
C GLY A 395 10.24 -35.24 -24.28
N GLY A 396 9.46 -36.33 -24.22
CA GLY A 396 9.74 -37.61 -24.88
C GLY A 396 10.32 -38.69 -23.97
N THR A 397 10.47 -38.41 -22.67
CA THR A 397 10.96 -39.41 -21.70
C THR A 397 9.81 -40.30 -21.25
N GLN A 398 10.02 -41.62 -21.31
CA GLN A 398 9.07 -42.58 -20.76
C GLN A 398 9.03 -42.46 -19.23
N LEU A 399 7.82 -42.39 -18.68
CA LEU A 399 7.61 -42.39 -17.24
C LEU A 399 7.89 -43.77 -16.68
N ARG A 400 8.21 -43.79 -15.39
CA ARG A 400 8.39 -45.02 -14.63
C ARG A 400 7.63 -44.97 -13.31
N VAL A 401 7.64 -46.08 -12.60
CA VAL A 401 7.39 -46.08 -11.15
C VAL A 401 8.71 -46.13 -10.39
N ALA A 402 8.72 -45.58 -9.18
CA ALA A 402 9.84 -45.63 -8.27
C ALA A 402 9.34 -45.69 -6.82
N SER A 403 10.25 -45.94 -5.86
CA SER A 403 9.93 -45.75 -4.44
C SER A 403 9.47 -44.32 -4.18
N CYS A 404 8.39 -44.17 -3.42
CA CYS A 404 7.86 -42.85 -3.08
C CYS A 404 8.84 -42.07 -2.20
N ASP A 405 9.43 -41.00 -2.72
CA ASP A 405 10.45 -40.19 -2.06
C ASP A 405 10.03 -38.73 -1.85
N GLY A 406 8.89 -38.32 -2.43
CA GLY A 406 8.37 -36.95 -2.34
C GLY A 406 9.16 -35.93 -3.14
N SER A 407 10.10 -36.36 -3.98
CA SER A 407 10.89 -35.50 -4.86
C SER A 407 10.00 -34.78 -5.88
N ALA A 408 10.50 -33.68 -6.45
CA ALA A 408 9.81 -32.92 -7.48
C ALA A 408 9.41 -33.76 -8.71
N ASN A 409 10.06 -34.91 -8.94
CA ASN A 409 9.74 -35.84 -10.01
C ASN A 409 8.41 -36.58 -9.79
N GLN A 410 7.96 -36.66 -8.53
CA GLN A 410 6.77 -37.39 -8.10
C GLN A 410 5.61 -36.47 -7.71
N GLN A 411 5.76 -35.17 -7.93
CA GLN A 411 4.74 -34.16 -7.65
C GLN A 411 4.08 -33.70 -8.94
N PHE A 412 2.76 -33.85 -8.99
CA PHE A 412 1.94 -33.53 -10.15
C PHE A 412 0.85 -32.53 -9.78
N ALA A 413 0.33 -31.82 -10.79
CA ALA A 413 -0.83 -30.95 -10.71
C ALA A 413 -1.87 -31.40 -11.74
N LEU A 414 -3.14 -31.28 -11.38
CA LEU A 414 -4.27 -31.57 -12.28
C LEU A 414 -4.82 -30.27 -12.84
N ARG A 415 -5.16 -30.27 -14.12
CA ARG A 415 -5.97 -29.21 -14.73
C ARG A 415 -7.15 -29.82 -15.46
N ASN A 416 -8.35 -29.34 -15.17
CA ASN A 416 -9.56 -29.75 -15.88
C ASN A 416 -9.51 -29.25 -17.34
N VAL A 417 -9.70 -30.16 -18.31
CA VAL A 417 -9.59 -29.91 -19.76
C VAL A 417 -10.87 -30.27 -20.54
N GLY A 418 -11.99 -30.50 -19.85
CA GLY A 418 -13.29 -30.73 -20.50
C GLY A 418 -14.20 -31.71 -19.78
#